data_AF-A0AA35VY85-F1
#
_entry.id   AF-A0AA35VY85-F1
#
_cell.length_a   1.000
_cell.length_b   1.000
_cell.length_c   1.000
_cell.angle_alpha   90.00
_cell.angle_beta   90.00
_cell.angle_gamma   90.00
#
_symmetry.space_group_name_H-M   'P 1'
#
loop_
_entity.id
_entity.type
_entity.pdbx_description
1 polymer ?
#
loop_
_entity_poly.entity_id
_entity_poly.type
_entity_poly.pdbx_seq_one_letter_code
_entity_poly.pdbx_strand_id
1 'polypeptide(L)'
;MLLWDCTKNQSTMLCWSMWSWHVRLLAPKLRDEEMQKKLWLKVAQHVIRKENDIAKAMKFLKDCSILKIEDILPFFPDFATIDHFKDAICTSLSEYNAHIEELKQEMQGATDSAKNIRADIQEIRNKYVMVNSDTTCELCGSRLLVQGFYMFPCHHAFHKDCLIPEVMRHMSSEECSELERLLSEESSGSREGATAMARSSTKAKIDSMLGSQCLYCGDVMIMSVSQPLVPPENLEKELLNWK
;
A
#
# COMPACT_ATOMS: atom_id res chain seq x y z
N MET A 1 -22.30 39.99 7.22
CA MET A 1 -22.75 41.35 6.86
C MET A 1 -21.66 42.33 7.28
N LEU A 2 -20.65 42.55 6.44
CA LEU A 2 -19.73 43.68 6.54
C LEU A 2 -19.50 44.17 5.10
N LEU A 3 -20.43 45.01 4.65
CA LEU A 3 -20.25 45.91 3.53
C LEU A 3 -19.12 46.87 3.90
N TRP A 4 -18.03 46.88 3.15
CA TRP A 4 -17.08 47.99 3.18
C TRP A 4 -17.22 48.73 1.85
N ASP A 5 -18.06 49.76 1.89
CA ASP A 5 -18.21 50.75 0.85
C ASP A 5 -16.88 51.47 0.64
N CYS A 6 -16.29 51.25 -0.53
CA CYS A 6 -15.08 51.90 -0.98
C CYS A 6 -15.44 53.25 -1.62
N THR A 7 -15.84 54.23 -0.80
CA THR A 7 -16.07 55.60 -1.23
C THR A 7 -15.12 56.56 -0.53
N LYS A 8 -13.86 56.63 -1.01
CA LYS A 8 -13.17 57.90 -1.28
C LYS A 8 -11.74 57.64 -1.76
N ASN A 9 -11.44 58.35 -2.84
CA ASN A 9 -10.22 58.43 -3.58
C ASN A 9 -9.09 59.06 -2.75
N GLN A 10 -8.32 58.26 -2.00
CA GLN A 10 -6.92 58.52 -1.62
C GLN A 10 -6.29 57.31 -0.92
N SER A 11 -5.10 56.91 -1.39
CA SER A 11 -4.24 55.81 -0.91
C SER A 11 -4.63 54.38 -1.33
N THR A 12 -4.54 54.11 -2.63
CA THR A 12 -4.60 52.75 -3.20
C THR A 12 -3.49 51.83 -2.66
N MET A 13 -2.30 52.36 -2.32
CA MET A 13 -1.18 51.55 -1.81
C MET A 13 -1.43 50.93 -0.43
N LEU A 14 -2.00 51.67 0.54
CA LEU A 14 -2.24 51.16 1.89
C LEU A 14 -3.38 50.12 1.91
N CYS A 15 -4.40 50.33 1.08
CA CYS A 15 -5.49 49.38 0.93
C CYS A 15 -5.00 48.06 0.32
N TRP A 16 -4.06 48.12 -0.63
CA TRP A 16 -3.47 46.96 -1.30
C TRP A 16 -2.48 46.18 -0.43
N SER A 17 -1.61 46.87 0.34
CA SER A 17 -0.75 46.19 1.30
C SER A 17 -1.55 45.47 2.38
N MET A 18 -2.67 46.07 2.81
CA MET A 18 -3.56 45.50 3.81
C MET A 18 -4.42 44.35 3.23
N TRP A 19 -4.87 44.45 1.97
CA TRP A 19 -5.55 43.35 1.25
C TRP A 19 -4.61 42.19 0.92
N SER A 20 -3.38 42.46 0.49
CA SER A 20 -2.34 41.46 0.21
C SER A 20 -1.94 40.71 1.49
N TRP A 21 -1.75 41.43 2.60
CA TRP A 21 -1.57 40.82 3.92
C TRP A 21 -2.77 39.97 4.32
N HIS A 22 -4.00 40.47 4.13
CA HIS A 22 -5.21 39.76 4.51
C HIS A 22 -5.41 38.48 3.69
N VAL A 23 -5.18 38.52 2.36
CA VAL A 23 -5.20 37.33 1.49
C VAL A 23 -4.08 36.35 1.84
N ARG A 24 -2.86 36.82 2.13
CA ARG A 24 -1.74 35.98 2.56
C ARG A 24 -1.98 35.31 3.92
N LEU A 25 -2.79 35.94 4.79
CA LEU A 25 -3.21 35.39 6.09
C LEU A 25 -4.46 34.47 6.01
N LEU A 26 -5.33 34.69 5.01
CA LEU A 26 -6.58 33.93 4.81
C LEU A 26 -6.41 32.73 3.88
N ALA A 27 -5.55 32.80 2.88
CA ALA A 27 -5.32 31.71 1.94
C ALA A 27 -4.90 30.40 2.63
N PRO A 28 -3.97 30.38 3.60
CA PRO A 28 -3.58 29.15 4.32
C PRO A 28 -4.67 28.59 5.24
N LYS A 29 -5.70 29.38 5.57
CA LYS A 29 -6.78 28.99 6.51
C LYS A 29 -7.97 28.30 5.82
N LEU A 30 -7.97 28.24 4.49
CA LEU A 30 -8.97 27.51 3.72
C LEU A 30 -8.53 26.04 3.63
N ARG A 31 -9.39 25.10 4.04
CA ARG A 31 -9.10 23.64 4.00
C ARG A 31 -9.19 23.03 2.58
N ASP A 32 -9.72 23.79 1.63
CA ASP A 32 -10.00 23.32 0.27
C ASP A 32 -9.05 24.00 -0.73
N GLU A 33 -8.16 23.20 -1.32
CA GLU A 33 -7.16 23.63 -2.31
C GLU A 33 -7.80 24.23 -3.56
N GLU A 34 -9.00 23.76 -3.97
CA GLU A 34 -9.70 24.32 -5.13
C GLU A 34 -10.17 25.75 -4.87
N MET A 35 -10.64 26.00 -3.64
CA MET A 35 -11.13 27.32 -3.22
C MET A 35 -9.97 28.30 -3.04
N GLN A 36 -8.81 27.82 -2.54
CA GLN A 36 -7.56 28.57 -2.54
C GLN A 36 -7.14 28.92 -3.97
N LYS A 37 -7.11 27.94 -4.89
CA LYS A 37 -6.76 28.16 -6.30
C LYS A 37 -7.67 29.21 -6.95
N LYS A 38 -8.98 29.14 -6.74
CA LYS A 38 -9.97 30.13 -7.24
C LYS A 38 -9.75 31.53 -6.66
N LEU A 39 -9.40 31.65 -5.38
CA LEU A 39 -9.10 32.93 -4.74
C LEU A 39 -7.82 33.54 -5.33
N TRP A 40 -6.76 32.74 -5.44
CA TRP A 40 -5.49 33.16 -6.00
C TRP A 40 -5.60 33.58 -7.48
N LEU A 41 -6.39 32.85 -8.29
CA LEU A 41 -6.72 33.24 -9.66
C LEU A 41 -7.40 34.62 -9.74
N LYS A 42 -8.40 34.87 -8.89
CA LYS A 42 -9.10 36.17 -8.85
C LYS A 42 -8.16 37.31 -8.43
N VAL A 43 -7.24 37.04 -7.51
CA VAL A 43 -6.24 38.02 -7.08
C VAL A 43 -5.29 38.32 -8.23
N ALA A 44 -4.71 37.30 -8.86
CA ALA A 44 -3.83 37.45 -10.02
C ALA A 44 -4.51 38.24 -11.16
N GLN A 45 -5.77 37.90 -11.47
CA GLN A 45 -6.58 38.63 -12.45
C GLN A 45 -6.76 40.11 -12.08
N HIS A 46 -6.91 40.43 -10.80
CA HIS A 46 -7.03 41.80 -10.32
C HIS A 46 -5.71 42.59 -10.44
N VAL A 47 -4.59 41.96 -10.07
CA VAL A 47 -3.24 42.57 -10.17
C VAL A 47 -2.92 42.91 -11.63
N ILE A 48 -3.15 41.96 -12.54
CA ILE A 48 -2.79 42.10 -13.95
C ILE A 48 -3.70 43.14 -14.64
N ARG A 49 -5.01 43.13 -14.37
CA ARG A 49 -5.96 44.05 -15.03
C ARG A 49 -5.97 45.47 -14.47
N LYS A 50 -5.71 45.67 -13.17
CA LYS A 50 -5.82 47.01 -12.55
C LYS A 50 -4.48 47.72 -12.37
N GLU A 51 -3.41 46.99 -12.06
CA GLU A 51 -2.11 47.61 -11.76
C GLU A 51 -1.11 47.52 -12.92
N ASN A 52 -1.38 46.68 -13.93
CA ASN A 52 -0.49 46.42 -15.08
C ASN A 52 0.97 46.11 -14.68
N ASP A 53 1.17 45.52 -13.50
CA ASP A 53 2.49 45.27 -12.92
C ASP A 53 2.83 43.77 -12.96
N ILE A 54 3.50 43.38 -14.05
CA ILE A 54 3.88 41.99 -14.34
C ILE A 54 4.91 41.48 -13.32
N ALA A 55 5.83 42.34 -12.86
CA ALA A 55 6.88 41.97 -11.92
C ALA A 55 6.30 41.62 -10.53
N LYS A 56 5.29 42.37 -10.08
CA LYS A 56 4.55 42.02 -8.85
C LYS A 56 3.79 40.72 -9.00
N ALA A 57 3.08 40.51 -10.11
CA ALA A 57 2.37 39.25 -10.37
C ALA A 57 3.32 38.05 -10.27
N MET A 58 4.51 38.14 -10.89
CA MET A 58 5.55 37.10 -10.83
C MET A 58 6.10 36.86 -9.42
N LYS A 59 6.24 37.89 -8.59
CA LYS A 59 6.63 37.74 -7.18
C LYS A 59 5.53 37.01 -6.37
N PHE A 60 4.26 37.28 -6.67
CA PHE A 60 3.13 36.60 -6.04
C PHE A 60 3.02 35.12 -6.43
N LEU A 61 3.41 34.75 -7.64
CA LEU A 61 3.48 33.33 -8.05
C LEU A 61 4.57 32.56 -7.33
N LYS A 62 5.74 33.16 -7.11
CA LYS A 62 6.81 32.54 -6.31
C LYS A 62 6.38 32.30 -4.85
N ASP A 63 5.47 33.14 -4.34
CA ASP A 63 4.92 33.03 -2.99
C ASP A 63 3.76 32.01 -2.89
N CYS A 64 3.32 31.41 -4.00
CA CYS A 64 2.19 30.48 -4.07
C CYS A 64 2.65 29.10 -4.58
N SER A 65 2.40 28.04 -3.82
CA SER A 65 2.75 26.66 -4.21
C SER A 65 1.69 25.96 -5.07
N ILE A 66 0.50 26.57 -5.25
CA ILE A 66 -0.68 25.91 -5.83
C ILE A 66 -0.97 26.40 -7.27
N LEU A 67 -0.59 27.64 -7.58
CA LEU A 67 -0.79 28.21 -8.91
C LEU A 67 0.39 27.89 -9.82
N LYS A 68 0.10 27.40 -11.02
CA LYS A 68 1.10 27.23 -12.06
C LYS A 68 1.14 28.46 -12.97
N ILE A 69 2.29 28.68 -13.61
CA ILE A 69 2.44 29.74 -14.61
C ILE A 69 1.49 29.56 -15.81
N GLU A 70 1.10 28.32 -16.09
CA GLU A 70 0.10 27.98 -17.11
C GLU A 70 -1.28 28.60 -16.82
N ASP A 71 -1.68 28.69 -15.55
CA ASP A 71 -3.02 29.15 -15.14
C ASP A 71 -3.22 30.66 -15.31
N ILE A 72 -2.13 31.44 -15.29
CA ILE A 72 -2.16 32.91 -15.32
C ILE A 72 -1.88 33.49 -16.71
N LEU A 73 -1.27 32.68 -17.60
CA LEU A 73 -0.79 33.08 -18.92
C LEU A 73 -1.91 33.72 -19.79
N PRO A 74 -3.16 33.23 -19.75
CA PRO A 74 -4.27 33.83 -20.51
C PRO A 74 -4.66 35.25 -20.10
N PHE A 75 -4.23 35.74 -18.94
CA PHE A 75 -4.64 37.06 -18.43
C PHE A 75 -3.66 38.18 -18.79
N PHE A 76 -2.50 37.86 -19.37
CA PHE A 76 -1.50 38.87 -19.74
C PHE A 76 -1.77 39.47 -21.13
N PRO A 77 -1.47 40.77 -21.31
CA PRO A 77 -1.56 41.42 -22.62
C PRO A 77 -0.47 40.90 -23.58
N ASP A 78 -0.75 40.91 -24.89
CA ASP A 78 0.12 40.36 -25.95
C ASP A 78 1.55 40.95 -26.01
N PHE A 79 1.80 42.07 -25.33
CA PHE A 79 3.09 42.80 -25.32
C PHE A 79 3.92 42.61 -24.04
N ALA A 80 3.57 41.65 -23.19
CA ALA A 80 4.37 41.31 -22.03
C ALA A 80 5.75 40.75 -22.45
N THR A 81 6.83 41.37 -21.99
CA THR A 81 8.21 40.95 -22.29
C THR A 81 8.47 39.53 -21.77
N ILE A 82 8.78 38.62 -22.69
CA ILE A 82 9.05 37.18 -22.46
C ILE A 82 10.13 36.95 -21.39
N ASP A 83 11.04 37.91 -21.21
CA ASP A 83 12.10 37.86 -20.21
C ASP A 83 11.59 37.72 -18.77
N HIS A 84 10.39 38.23 -18.44
CA HIS A 84 9.85 38.10 -17.09
C HIS A 84 9.35 36.70 -16.75
N PHE A 85 9.06 35.86 -17.75
CA PHE A 85 8.50 34.53 -17.58
C PHE A 85 9.53 33.42 -17.78
N LYS A 86 10.65 33.72 -18.44
CA LYS A 86 11.69 32.76 -18.80
C LYS A 86 12.11 31.89 -17.62
N ASP A 87 12.49 32.51 -16.50
CA ASP A 87 12.99 31.76 -15.34
C ASP A 87 11.91 30.86 -14.72
N ALA A 88 10.67 31.36 -14.60
CA ALA A 88 9.58 30.59 -14.03
C ALA A 88 9.17 29.42 -14.93
N ILE A 89 9.17 29.60 -16.25
CA ILE A 89 8.93 28.54 -17.22
C ILE A 89 10.06 27.51 -17.18
N CYS A 90 11.32 27.94 -17.12
CA CYS A 90 12.47 27.05 -16.98
C CYS A 90 12.39 26.22 -15.70
N THR A 91 12.01 26.83 -14.56
CA THR A 91 11.82 26.10 -13.30
C THR A 91 10.70 25.08 -13.42
N SER A 92 9.50 25.45 -13.90
CA SER A 92 8.39 24.51 -14.03
C SER A 92 8.71 23.36 -15.00
N LEU A 93 9.36 23.65 -16.13
CA LEU A 93 9.80 22.60 -17.07
C LEU A 93 10.85 21.67 -16.45
N SER A 94 11.77 22.21 -15.65
CA SER A 94 12.75 21.40 -14.91
C SER A 94 12.08 20.51 -13.87
N GLU A 95 11.09 21.03 -13.14
CA GLU A 95 10.30 20.26 -12.17
C GLU A 95 9.51 19.14 -12.85
N TYR A 96 8.87 19.42 -13.99
CA TYR A 96 8.18 18.39 -14.77
C TYR A 96 9.15 17.31 -15.26
N ASN A 97 10.32 17.67 -15.79
CA ASN A 97 11.33 16.71 -16.21
C ASN A 97 11.85 15.86 -15.04
N ALA A 98 12.06 16.47 -13.87
CA ALA A 98 12.46 15.76 -12.67
C ALA A 98 11.39 14.75 -12.23
N HIS A 99 10.11 15.15 -12.23
CA HIS A 99 9.01 14.28 -11.88
C HIS A 99 8.81 13.14 -12.90
N ILE A 100 9.04 13.40 -14.19
CA ILE A 100 9.04 12.35 -15.22
C ILE A 100 10.15 11.33 -14.95
N GLU A 101 11.35 11.79 -14.59
CA GLU A 101 12.45 10.87 -14.30
C GLU A 101 12.22 10.08 -13.01
N GLU A 102 11.62 10.68 -11.99
CA GLU A 102 11.17 10.00 -10.77
C GLU A 102 10.16 8.88 -11.09
N LEU A 103 9.07 9.20 -11.81
CA LEU A 103 8.08 8.21 -12.23
C LEU A 103 8.70 7.08 -13.07
N LYS A 104 9.66 7.40 -13.92
CA LYS A 104 10.39 6.41 -14.72
C LYS A 104 11.27 5.51 -13.85
N GLN A 105 11.91 6.07 -12.82
CA GLN A 105 12.67 5.29 -11.83
C GLN A 105 11.76 4.38 -11.01
N GLU A 106 10.59 4.87 -10.57
CA GLU A 106 9.59 4.06 -9.88
C GLU A 106 9.11 2.90 -10.75
N MET A 107 8.78 3.17 -12.02
CA MET A 107 8.38 2.15 -12.98
C MET A 107 9.49 1.10 -13.20
N GLN A 108 10.74 1.55 -13.31
CA GLN A 108 11.88 0.66 -13.45
C GLN A 108 12.10 -0.19 -12.19
N GLY A 109 12.02 0.41 -11.00
CA GLY A 109 12.15 -0.29 -9.72
C GLY A 109 11.06 -1.35 -9.52
N ALA A 110 9.81 -1.03 -9.84
CA ALA A 110 8.71 -1.99 -9.82
C ALA A 110 8.93 -3.14 -10.82
N THR A 111 9.43 -2.82 -12.02
CA THR A 111 9.72 -3.81 -13.07
C THR A 111 10.83 -4.75 -12.65
N ASP A 112 11.90 -4.25 -12.06
CA ASP A 112 13.04 -5.06 -11.62
C ASP A 112 12.69 -5.89 -10.39
N SER A 113 11.90 -5.35 -9.46
CA SER A 113 11.31 -6.12 -8.36
C SER A 113 10.47 -7.30 -8.90
N ALA A 114 9.59 -7.05 -9.88
CA ALA A 114 8.80 -8.10 -10.50
C ALA A 114 9.65 -9.15 -11.24
N LYS A 115 10.79 -8.75 -11.84
CA LYS A 115 11.74 -9.71 -12.45
C LYS A 115 12.41 -10.58 -11.39
N ASN A 116 12.86 -9.99 -10.29
CA ASN A 116 13.49 -10.72 -9.19
C ASN A 116 12.52 -11.74 -8.58
N ILE A 117 11.28 -11.32 -8.29
CA ILE A 117 10.23 -12.23 -7.79
C ILE A 117 10.01 -13.41 -8.76
N ARG A 118 9.96 -13.16 -10.08
CA ARG A 118 9.80 -14.24 -11.07
C ARG A 118 11.01 -15.18 -11.10
N ALA A 119 12.22 -14.65 -10.95
CA ALA A 119 13.43 -15.45 -10.88
C ALA A 119 13.43 -16.33 -9.61
N ASP A 120 13.05 -15.78 -8.46
CA ASP A 120 12.93 -16.50 -7.19
C ASP A 120 11.89 -17.64 -7.29
N ILE A 121 10.74 -17.39 -7.93
CA ILE A 121 9.72 -18.42 -8.18
C ILE A 121 10.29 -19.57 -9.02
N GLN A 122 11.06 -19.26 -10.07
CA GLN A 122 11.69 -20.27 -10.91
C GLN A 122 12.75 -21.07 -10.16
N GLU A 123 13.56 -20.40 -9.33
CA GLU A 123 14.57 -21.05 -8.50
C GLU A 123 13.90 -22.01 -7.51
N ILE A 124 12.88 -21.55 -6.77
CA ILE A 124 12.14 -22.37 -5.79
C ILE A 124 11.50 -23.58 -6.46
N ARG A 125 10.94 -23.43 -7.67
CA ARG A 125 10.35 -24.55 -8.41
C ARG A 125 11.36 -25.64 -8.77
N ASN A 126 12.63 -25.28 -8.95
CA ASN A 126 13.70 -26.20 -9.30
C ASN A 126 14.45 -26.75 -8.08
N LYS A 127 14.11 -26.29 -6.86
CA LYS A 127 14.66 -26.85 -5.62
C LYS A 127 14.10 -28.26 -5.42
N TYR A 128 14.97 -29.18 -5.07
CA TYR A 128 14.62 -30.52 -4.65
C TYR A 128 15.08 -30.72 -3.21
N VAL A 129 14.34 -31.54 -2.47
CA VAL A 129 14.70 -31.92 -1.10
C VAL A 129 14.90 -33.42 -1.06
N MET A 130 16.04 -33.85 -0.51
CA MET A 130 16.34 -35.26 -0.31
C MET A 130 15.75 -35.70 1.03
N VAL A 131 14.82 -36.66 1.00
CA VAL A 131 14.20 -37.21 2.20
C VAL A 131 14.94 -38.48 2.61
N ASN A 132 15.65 -38.40 3.73
CA ASN A 132 16.34 -39.54 4.31
C ASN A 132 15.43 -40.31 5.30
N SER A 133 15.78 -41.55 5.63
CA SER A 133 15.00 -42.40 6.55
C SER A 133 14.98 -41.94 8.01
N ASP A 134 15.89 -41.04 8.37
CA ASP A 134 16.04 -40.40 9.68
C ASP A 134 15.23 -39.10 9.79
N THR A 135 14.62 -38.61 8.70
CA THR A 135 13.77 -37.42 8.75
C THR A 135 12.56 -37.66 9.66
N THR A 136 12.34 -36.72 10.57
CA THR A 136 11.26 -36.74 11.56
C THR A 136 10.24 -35.66 11.27
N CYS A 137 9.01 -35.89 11.72
CA CYS A 137 7.99 -34.86 11.76
C CYS A 137 8.30 -33.85 12.87
N GLU A 138 8.22 -32.56 12.57
CA GLU A 138 8.57 -31.50 13.52
C GLU A 138 7.55 -31.37 14.68
N LEU A 139 6.32 -31.87 14.51
CA LEU A 139 5.28 -31.79 15.54
C LEU A 139 5.33 -32.95 16.54
N CYS A 140 5.61 -34.18 16.08
CA CYS A 140 5.54 -35.38 16.91
C CYS A 140 6.90 -36.08 17.13
N GLY A 141 7.96 -35.66 16.44
CA GLY A 141 9.31 -36.23 16.54
C GLY A 141 9.45 -37.66 15.99
N SER A 142 8.38 -38.25 15.43
CA SER A 142 8.40 -39.60 14.86
C SER A 142 8.86 -39.60 13.40
N ARG A 143 9.31 -40.75 12.90
CA ARG A 143 9.80 -40.90 11.51
C ARG A 143 8.74 -40.50 10.49
N LEU A 144 9.14 -39.71 9.50
CA LEU A 144 8.23 -39.11 8.52
C LEU A 144 7.60 -40.16 7.58
N LEU A 145 8.38 -41.14 7.13
CA LEU A 145 8.01 -42.12 6.11
C LEU A 145 6.96 -43.16 6.55
N VAL A 146 6.49 -43.11 7.80
CA VAL A 146 5.51 -44.07 8.35
C VAL A 146 4.08 -43.77 7.87
N GLN A 147 3.79 -42.52 7.53
CA GLN A 147 2.46 -42.05 7.12
C GLN A 147 2.58 -41.08 5.93
N GLY A 148 1.44 -40.66 5.36
CA GLY A 148 1.41 -39.58 4.40
C GLY A 148 1.93 -38.28 5.03
N PHE A 149 2.81 -37.56 4.34
CA PHE A 149 3.49 -36.38 4.85
C PHE A 149 3.46 -35.21 3.86
N TYR A 150 3.60 -34.00 4.40
CA TYR A 150 3.82 -32.76 3.66
C TYR A 150 5.23 -32.28 3.95
N MET A 151 5.94 -31.86 2.90
CA MET A 151 7.26 -31.26 2.99
C MET A 151 7.25 -29.95 2.23
N PHE A 152 7.66 -28.89 2.91
CA PHE A 152 7.66 -27.55 2.34
C PHE A 152 9.03 -27.20 1.73
N PRO A 153 9.10 -26.24 0.79
CA PRO A 153 10.37 -25.76 0.22
C PRO A 153 11.34 -25.18 1.25
N CYS A 154 10.87 -24.84 2.44
CA CYS A 154 11.68 -24.42 3.59
C CYS A 154 12.28 -25.59 4.39
N HIS A 155 12.16 -26.84 3.91
CA HIS A 155 12.63 -28.10 4.51
C HIS A 155 11.88 -28.61 5.74
N HIS A 156 10.86 -27.90 6.24
CA HIS A 156 10.01 -28.42 7.30
C HIS A 156 9.10 -29.52 6.80
N ALA A 157 8.98 -30.58 7.60
CA ALA A 157 8.22 -31.77 7.27
C ALA A 157 7.24 -32.16 8.38
N PHE A 158 6.03 -32.53 7.98
CA PHE A 158 4.93 -32.83 8.89
C PHE A 158 4.14 -34.04 8.38
N HIS A 159 3.66 -34.89 9.28
CA HIS A 159 2.64 -35.88 8.91
C HIS A 159 1.33 -35.16 8.57
N LYS A 160 0.55 -35.71 7.62
CA LYS A 160 -0.79 -35.21 7.28
C LYS A 160 -1.66 -35.08 8.53
N ASP A 161 -1.67 -36.12 9.36
CA ASP A 161 -2.49 -36.19 10.56
C ASP A 161 -2.03 -35.21 11.67
N CYS A 162 -0.74 -34.87 11.71
CA CYS A 162 -0.23 -33.86 12.64
C CYS A 162 -0.49 -32.43 12.13
N LEU A 163 -0.45 -32.22 10.81
CA LEU A 163 -0.58 -30.90 10.19
C LEU A 163 -2.03 -30.39 10.25
N ILE A 164 -3.02 -31.24 9.95
CA ILE A 164 -4.44 -30.88 9.92
C ILE A 164 -4.91 -30.12 11.18
N PRO A 165 -4.75 -30.66 12.41
CA PRO A 165 -5.28 -30.01 13.62
C PRO A 165 -4.57 -28.69 13.94
N GLU A 166 -3.33 -28.51 13.49
CA GLU A 166 -2.60 -27.26 13.68
C GLU A 166 -3.10 -26.19 12.71
N VAL A 167 -3.23 -26.54 11.42
CA VAL A 167 -3.73 -25.63 10.38
C VAL A 167 -5.15 -25.16 10.70
N MET A 168 -6.03 -26.07 11.14
CA MET A 168 -7.42 -25.75 11.50
C MET A 168 -7.57 -24.74 12.64
N ARG A 169 -6.55 -24.55 13.50
CA ARG A 169 -6.61 -23.52 14.55
C ARG A 169 -6.43 -22.09 14.02
N HIS A 170 -5.85 -21.96 12.83
CA HIS A 170 -5.52 -20.67 12.22
C HIS A 170 -6.38 -20.34 10.99
N MET A 171 -7.18 -21.29 10.51
CA MET A 171 -8.13 -21.07 9.41
C MET A 171 -9.45 -20.47 9.91
N SER A 172 -10.21 -19.90 8.98
CA SER A 172 -11.58 -19.47 9.27
C SER A 172 -12.53 -20.65 9.48
N SER A 173 -13.65 -20.41 10.16
CA SER A 173 -14.67 -21.45 10.42
C SER A 173 -15.21 -22.08 9.13
N GLU A 174 -15.36 -21.29 8.07
CA GLU A 174 -15.84 -21.76 6.76
C GLU A 174 -14.82 -22.72 6.12
N GLU A 175 -13.54 -22.37 6.15
CA GLU A 175 -12.47 -23.20 5.60
C GLU A 175 -12.26 -24.50 6.39
N CYS A 176 -12.37 -24.44 7.73
CA CYS A 176 -12.32 -25.62 8.58
C CYS A 176 -13.45 -26.60 8.25
N SER A 177 -14.68 -26.11 8.12
CA SER A 177 -15.84 -26.94 7.77
C SER A 177 -15.69 -27.57 6.38
N GLU A 178 -15.17 -26.82 5.41
CA GLU A 178 -14.89 -27.35 4.07
C GLU A 178 -13.78 -28.42 4.09
N LEU A 179 -12.70 -28.21 4.84
CA LEU A 179 -11.62 -29.18 4.97
C LEU A 179 -12.11 -30.49 5.63
N GLU A 180 -12.90 -30.39 6.71
CA GLU A 180 -13.52 -31.55 7.36
C GLU A 180 -14.43 -32.35 6.41
N ARG A 181 -15.22 -31.64 5.59
CA ARG A 181 -16.08 -32.25 4.57
C ARG A 181 -15.25 -33.01 3.54
N LEU A 182 -14.17 -32.42 3.03
CA LEU A 182 -13.28 -33.03 2.05
C LEU A 182 -12.53 -34.26 2.63
N LEU A 183 -12.07 -34.20 3.89
CA LEU A 183 -11.44 -35.32 4.58
C LEU A 183 -12.42 -36.48 4.82
N SER A 184 -13.68 -36.18 5.10
CA SER A 184 -14.75 -37.17 5.24
C SER A 184 -15.09 -37.83 3.90
N GLU A 185 -15.05 -37.08 2.80
CA GLU A 185 -15.22 -37.61 1.43
C GLU A 185 -14.04 -38.50 1.00
N GLU A 186 -12.82 -38.13 1.36
CA GLU A 186 -11.62 -38.94 1.08
C GLU A 186 -11.68 -40.30 1.77
N SER A 187 -12.07 -40.31 3.06
CA SER A 187 -12.18 -41.55 3.86
C SER A 187 -13.38 -42.42 3.49
N SER A 188 -14.54 -41.81 3.16
CA SER A 188 -15.75 -42.54 2.73
C SER A 188 -15.70 -43.03 1.27
N GLY A 189 -14.75 -42.52 0.48
CA GLY A 189 -14.52 -42.85 -0.93
C GLY A 189 -14.18 -44.32 -1.22
N SER A 190 -14.08 -45.20 -0.22
CA SER A 190 -13.99 -46.66 -0.40
C SER A 190 -15.32 -47.31 -0.82
N ARG A 191 -16.43 -46.58 -0.91
CA ARG A 191 -17.71 -47.10 -1.45
C ARG A 191 -17.72 -47.06 -2.98
N GLU A 192 -18.11 -48.19 -3.57
CA GLU A 192 -18.14 -48.48 -5.00
C GLU A 192 -18.96 -47.43 -5.76
N GLY A 193 -18.32 -46.56 -6.56
CA GLY A 193 -19.04 -45.62 -7.45
C GLY A 193 -18.35 -44.28 -7.72
N ALA A 194 -17.39 -43.84 -6.90
CA ALA A 194 -16.66 -42.61 -7.16
C ALA A 194 -15.65 -42.80 -8.31
N THR A 195 -15.76 -41.97 -9.35
CA THR A 195 -14.79 -41.99 -10.46
C THR A 195 -13.40 -41.60 -9.95
N ALA A 196 -12.34 -42.19 -10.52
CA ALA A 196 -10.96 -41.86 -10.16
C ALA A 196 -10.66 -40.34 -10.28
N MET A 197 -11.33 -39.68 -11.23
CA MET A 197 -11.26 -38.24 -11.44
C MET A 197 -11.79 -37.44 -10.24
N ALA A 198 -12.92 -37.83 -9.66
CA ALA A 198 -13.50 -37.15 -8.50
C ALA A 198 -12.57 -37.24 -7.27
N ARG A 199 -12.00 -38.43 -7.02
CA ARG A 199 -11.04 -38.64 -5.92
C ARG A 199 -9.78 -37.78 -6.09
N SER A 200 -9.27 -37.66 -7.32
CA SER A 200 -8.10 -36.81 -7.60
C SER A 200 -8.37 -35.32 -7.36
N SER A 201 -9.58 -34.86 -7.69
CA SER A 201 -10.00 -33.47 -7.47
C SER A 201 -10.15 -33.14 -5.99
N THR A 202 -10.77 -34.02 -5.20
CA THR A 202 -10.87 -33.88 -3.74
C THR A 202 -9.49 -33.83 -3.10
N LYS A 203 -8.59 -34.74 -3.49
CA LYS A 203 -7.21 -34.76 -2.98
C LYS A 203 -6.45 -33.47 -3.33
N ALA A 204 -6.56 -33.00 -4.57
CA ALA A 204 -5.91 -31.74 -4.98
C ALA A 204 -6.40 -30.53 -4.19
N LYS A 205 -7.69 -30.49 -3.83
CA LYS A 205 -8.24 -29.43 -2.97
C LYS A 205 -7.66 -29.50 -1.55
N ILE A 206 -7.63 -30.69 -0.95
CA ILE A 206 -7.01 -30.90 0.37
C ILE A 206 -5.54 -30.47 0.34
N ASP A 207 -4.80 -30.91 -0.67
CA ASP A 207 -3.38 -30.57 -0.85
C ASP A 207 -3.19 -29.06 -1.05
N SER A 208 -4.12 -28.36 -1.72
CA SER A 208 -4.08 -26.91 -1.87
C SER A 208 -4.35 -26.16 -0.56
N MET A 209 -5.19 -26.69 0.32
CA MET A 209 -5.49 -26.07 1.62
C MET A 209 -4.32 -26.29 2.58
N LEU A 210 -3.86 -27.55 2.74
CA LEU A 210 -2.78 -27.92 3.65
C LEU A 210 -1.40 -27.47 3.16
N GLY A 211 -1.17 -27.44 1.85
CA GLY A 211 0.10 -27.05 1.23
C GLY A 211 0.26 -25.55 0.98
N SER A 212 -0.72 -24.73 1.36
CA SER A 212 -0.70 -23.29 1.14
C SER A 212 0.46 -22.59 1.86
N GLN A 213 0.78 -23.03 3.09
CA GLN A 213 1.76 -22.38 3.94
C GLN A 213 2.39 -23.32 4.97
N CYS A 214 3.68 -23.10 5.27
CA CYS A 214 4.38 -23.79 6.35
C CYS A 214 4.06 -23.14 7.71
N LEU A 215 3.83 -23.97 8.74
CA LEU A 215 3.54 -23.52 10.10
C LEU A 215 4.64 -22.65 10.73
N TYR A 216 5.92 -22.88 10.41
CA TYR A 216 7.05 -22.17 11.01
C TYR A 216 7.64 -21.05 10.16
N CYS A 217 7.43 -21.07 8.84
CA CYS A 217 7.97 -20.08 7.90
C CYS A 217 6.90 -19.18 7.27
N GLY A 218 5.64 -19.37 7.67
CA GLY A 218 4.51 -18.65 7.13
C GLY A 218 3.92 -17.62 8.08
N ASP A 219 2.82 -17.04 7.64
CA ASP A 219 1.99 -16.09 8.38
C ASP A 219 1.46 -16.67 9.68
N VAL A 220 1.18 -17.99 9.74
CA VAL A 220 0.82 -18.67 11.00
C VAL A 220 1.85 -18.38 12.10
N MET A 221 3.15 -18.45 11.78
CA MET A 221 4.21 -18.14 12.74
C MET A 221 4.22 -16.66 13.12
N ILE A 222 3.97 -15.77 12.16
CA ILE A 222 3.92 -14.31 12.40
C ILE A 222 2.76 -13.97 13.35
N MET A 223 1.60 -14.57 13.12
CA MET A 223 0.41 -14.39 13.96
C MET A 223 0.65 -14.90 15.39
N SER A 224 1.43 -15.96 15.55
CA SER A 224 1.77 -16.50 16.88
C SER A 224 2.51 -15.50 17.78
N VAL A 225 3.30 -14.57 17.20
CA VAL A 225 4.04 -13.55 17.95
C VAL A 225 3.10 -12.58 18.67
N SER A 226 1.91 -12.35 18.12
CA SER A 226 0.90 -11.47 18.72
C SER A 226 0.05 -12.18 19.79
N GLN A 227 0.19 -13.50 19.92
CA GLN A 227 -0.56 -14.26 20.92
C GLN A 227 0.16 -14.23 22.27
N PRO A 228 -0.57 -14.06 23.38
CA PRO A 228 0.01 -14.18 24.72
C PRO A 228 0.60 -15.58 24.92
N LEU A 229 1.86 -15.67 25.39
CA LEU A 229 2.52 -16.94 25.69
C LEU A 229 1.75 -17.78 26.71
N VAL A 230 1.05 -17.12 27.62
CA VAL A 230 0.16 -17.75 28.59
C VAL A 230 -1.24 -17.21 28.33
N PRO A 231 -2.24 -18.08 28.07
CA PRO A 231 -3.63 -17.67 27.98
C PRO A 231 -4.02 -16.92 29.25
N PRO A 232 -4.81 -15.83 29.16
CA PRO A 232 -5.17 -15.02 30.32
C PRO A 232 -5.83 -15.83 31.44
N GLU A 233 -6.51 -16.92 31.09
CA GLU A 233 -7.16 -17.85 32.02
C GLU A 233 -6.17 -18.66 32.90
N ASN A 234 -4.95 -18.88 32.41
CA ASN A 234 -3.92 -19.67 33.10
C ASN A 234 -2.78 -18.80 33.65
N LEU A 235 -2.77 -17.50 33.36
CA LEU A 235 -1.73 -16.57 33.78
C LEU A 235 -1.56 -16.54 35.31
N GLU A 236 -2.67 -16.48 36.05
CA GLU A 236 -2.63 -16.46 37.52
C GLU A 236 -2.08 -17.77 38.12
N LYS A 237 -2.37 -18.91 37.49
CA LYS A 237 -1.90 -20.23 37.94
C LYS A 237 -0.41 -20.42 37.67
N GLU A 238 0.06 -20.01 36.49
CA GLU A 238 1.48 -20.07 36.14
C GLU A 238 2.33 -19.11 37.00
N LEU A 239 1.82 -17.90 37.27
CA LEU A 239 2.48 -16.96 38.19
C LEU A 239 2.59 -17.50 39.63
N LEU A 240 1.67 -18.37 40.05
CA LEU A 240 1.75 -19.07 41.33
C LEU A 240 2.80 -20.19 41.32
N ASN A 241 2.95 -20.90 40.20
CA ASN A 241 3.94 -21.98 40.06
C ASN A 241 5.39 -21.46 39.95
N TRP A 242 5.59 -20.19 39.62
CA TRP A 242 6.92 -19.58 39.51
C TRP A 242 7.41 -18.94 40.82
N LYS A 243 6.64 -19.04 41.91
CA LYS A 243 7.06 -18.65 43.26
C LYS A 243 7.61 -19.86 44.03
#